data_AF-A0AAJ6BIT4-F1
#
_entry.id   AF-A0AAJ6BIT4-F1
#
_cell.length_a   1.000
_cell.length_b   1.000
_cell.length_c   1.000
_cell.angle_alpha   90.00
_cell.angle_beta   90.00
_cell.angle_gamma   90.00
#
_symmetry.space_group_name_H-M   'P 1'
#
loop_
_entity.id
_entity.type
_entity.pdbx_description
1 polymer ?
#
loop_
_entity_poly.entity_id
_entity_poly.type
_entity_poly.pdbx_seq_one_letter_code
_entity_poly.pdbx_strand_id
1 'polypeptide(L)'
;MPITAIDGRRVIEHGSFVIPHGSTEARLDLAPLFLRIRIDPNREAGDTVAEGTPDGPVLYIGKLTLTQLAAWSGRLEAEGHAFIISISVRAIVTDEVAIHTVDYTVTAP
;
A
#
# COMPACT_ATOMS: atom_id res chain seq x y z
N MET A 1 14.27 18.95 -2.21
CA MET A 1 14.03 19.32 -3.62
C MET A 1 12.98 18.36 -4.18
N PRO A 2 11.94 18.79 -4.88
CA PRO A 2 11.05 17.85 -5.55
C PRO A 2 11.88 17.08 -6.59
N ILE A 3 11.95 15.76 -6.42
CA ILE A 3 12.54 14.87 -7.42
C ILE A 3 11.47 14.72 -8.50
N THR A 4 11.71 15.32 -9.67
CA THR A 4 10.94 14.97 -10.88
C THR A 4 11.21 13.51 -11.19
N ALA A 5 10.17 12.68 -11.22
CA ALA A 5 10.30 11.23 -11.26
C ALA A 5 9.73 10.64 -12.55
N ILE A 6 10.17 9.40 -12.81
CA ILE A 6 9.45 8.27 -13.42
C ILE A 6 8.17 8.69 -14.18
N ASP A 7 8.22 8.58 -15.50
CA ASP A 7 7.12 8.88 -16.43
C ASP A 7 6.61 10.34 -16.43
N GLY A 8 7.42 11.30 -15.96
CA GLY A 8 7.13 12.73 -16.05
C GLY A 8 6.21 13.27 -14.95
N ARG A 9 5.89 12.46 -13.94
CA ARG A 9 5.03 12.86 -12.82
C ARG A 9 5.86 13.37 -11.65
N ARG A 10 5.26 14.28 -10.88
CA ARG A 10 5.90 14.82 -9.67
C ARG A 10 5.65 13.88 -8.50
N VAL A 11 6.73 13.38 -7.90
CA VAL A 11 6.66 12.72 -6.58
C VAL A 11 6.38 13.78 -5.54
N ILE A 12 5.30 13.58 -4.78
CA ILE A 12 4.90 14.46 -3.69
C ILE A 12 5.20 13.83 -2.32
N GLU A 13 5.21 12.50 -2.24
CA GLU A 13 5.53 11.77 -1.02
C GLU A 13 6.13 10.39 -1.37
N HIS A 14 7.08 9.93 -0.57
CA HIS A 14 7.52 8.54 -0.57
C HIS A 14 7.88 8.14 0.86
N GLY A 15 7.68 6.87 1.20
CA GLY A 15 7.92 6.40 2.55
C GLY A 15 7.85 4.89 2.68
N SER A 16 8.10 4.42 3.90
CA SER A 16 7.99 3.02 4.25
C SER A 16 7.46 2.89 5.68
N PHE A 17 6.60 1.91 5.92
CA PHE A 17 6.18 1.56 7.27
C PHE A 17 6.01 0.04 7.41
N VAL A 18 5.89 -0.40 8.66
CA VAL A 18 5.72 -1.81 9.01
C VAL A 18 4.32 -2.03 9.55
N ILE A 19 3.65 -3.10 9.08
CA ILE A 19 2.44 -3.60 9.75
C ILE A 19 2.92 -4.48 10.91
N PRO A 20 2.66 -4.08 12.19
CA PRO A 20 3.18 -4.80 13.33
C PRO A 20 2.67 -6.25 13.39
N HIS A 21 3.47 -7.13 13.99
CA HIS A 21 3.06 -8.51 14.21
C HIS A 21 1.74 -8.57 14.99
N GLY A 22 0.80 -9.40 14.51
CA GLY A 22 -0.56 -9.52 15.07
C GLY A 22 -1.56 -8.47 14.55
N SER A 23 -1.12 -7.41 13.88
CA SER A 23 -2.01 -6.54 13.10
C SER A 23 -2.17 -7.08 11.68
N THR A 24 -3.39 -6.99 11.16
CA THR A 24 -3.70 -7.30 9.76
C THR A 24 -4.01 -6.05 8.94
N GLU A 25 -3.94 -4.87 9.55
CA GLU A 25 -4.30 -3.60 8.91
C GLU A 25 -3.33 -2.47 9.28
N ALA A 26 -3.10 -1.57 8.33
CA ALA A 26 -2.45 -0.28 8.51
C ALA A 26 -3.15 0.79 7.69
N ARG A 27 -2.94 2.06 8.03
CA ARG A 27 -3.53 3.21 7.36
C ARG A 27 -2.44 4.15 6.85
N LEU A 28 -2.53 4.51 5.58
CA LEU A 28 -1.74 5.56 4.94
C LEU A 28 -2.61 6.81 4.83
N ASP A 29 -2.20 7.90 5.48
CA ASP A 29 -2.91 9.17 5.47
C ASP A 29 -2.32 10.13 4.44
N LEU A 30 -3.17 10.67 3.56
CA LEU A 30 -2.81 11.56 2.44
C LEU A 30 -3.84 12.69 2.35
N ALA A 31 -3.87 13.58 3.36
CA ALA A 31 -4.95 14.57 3.53
C ALA A 31 -5.40 15.25 2.21
N PRO A 32 -6.71 15.24 1.87
CA PRO A 32 -7.85 14.74 2.67
C PRO A 32 -8.13 13.23 2.55
N LEU A 33 -7.30 12.47 1.83
CA LEU A 33 -7.46 11.04 1.56
C LEU A 33 -6.83 10.17 2.65
N PHE A 34 -7.23 8.90 2.64
CA PHE A 34 -6.50 7.82 3.28
C PHE A 34 -6.66 6.53 2.47
N LEU A 35 -5.75 5.58 2.67
CA LEU A 35 -5.84 4.23 2.17
C LEU A 35 -5.60 3.25 3.32
N ARG A 36 -6.52 2.32 3.52
CA ARG A 36 -6.29 1.20 4.43
C ARG A 36 -5.63 0.06 3.66
N ILE A 37 -4.61 -0.55 4.24
CA ILE A 37 -3.89 -1.68 3.66
C ILE A 37 -4.11 -2.87 4.59
N ARG A 38 -4.69 -3.96 4.06
CA ARG A 38 -5.03 -5.15 4.83
C ARG A 38 -4.34 -6.38 4.27
N ILE A 39 -3.74 -7.18 5.14
CA ILE A 39 -3.24 -8.51 4.79
C ILE A 39 -4.39 -9.50 4.94
N ASP A 40 -4.79 -10.13 3.84
CA ASP A 40 -5.86 -11.13 3.79
C ASP A 40 -5.24 -12.52 3.58
N PRO A 41 -5.19 -13.39 4.62
CA PRO A 41 -4.57 -14.70 4.51
C PRO A 41 -5.35 -15.68 3.64
N ASN A 42 -6.62 -15.37 3.28
CA ASN A 42 -7.46 -16.25 2.46
C ASN A 42 -7.27 -16.00 0.96
N ARG A 43 -6.56 -14.94 0.58
CA ARG A 43 -6.24 -14.62 -0.81
C ARG A 43 -4.96 -15.31 -1.27
N GLU A 44 -4.86 -15.51 -2.58
CA GLU A 44 -3.68 -16.10 -3.21
C GLU A 44 -2.43 -15.26 -2.95
N ALA A 45 -1.30 -15.94 -2.93
CA ALA A 45 -0.07 -15.32 -2.50
C ALA A 45 0.45 -14.31 -3.52
N GLY A 46 0.62 -13.05 -3.10
CA GLY A 46 0.97 -11.93 -3.97
C GLY A 46 -0.22 -11.26 -4.68
N ASP A 47 -1.45 -11.76 -4.49
CA ASP A 47 -2.66 -11.11 -5.01
C ASP A 47 -2.87 -9.74 -4.35
N THR A 48 -3.35 -8.76 -5.13
CA THR A 48 -3.68 -7.43 -4.62
C THR A 48 -4.98 -6.94 -5.22
N VAL A 49 -5.92 -6.53 -4.38
CA VAL A 49 -7.24 -6.03 -4.81
C VAL A 49 -7.59 -4.78 -4.03
N ALA A 50 -7.95 -3.72 -4.74
CA ALA A 50 -8.45 -2.48 -4.15
C ALA A 50 -9.98 -2.45 -4.23
N GLU A 51 -10.63 -2.15 -3.10
CA GLU A 51 -12.08 -2.11 -2.97
C GLU A 51 -12.52 -0.84 -2.24
N GLY A 52 -13.65 -0.26 -2.66
CA GLY A 52 -14.35 0.76 -1.90
C GLY A 52 -15.23 0.10 -0.84
N THR A 53 -15.10 0.51 0.42
CA THR A 53 -15.93 0.01 1.52
C THR A 53 -16.61 1.19 2.25
N PRO A 54 -17.63 0.95 3.11
CA PRO A 54 -18.26 2.01 3.89
C PRO A 54 -17.30 2.84 4.74
N ASP A 55 -16.23 2.22 5.24
CA ASP A 55 -15.21 2.89 6.06
C ASP A 55 -14.03 3.44 5.23
N GLY A 56 -14.21 3.58 3.90
CA GLY A 56 -13.21 4.10 2.97
C GLY A 56 -12.47 3.03 2.15
N PRO A 57 -11.56 3.45 1.25
CA PRO A 57 -10.87 2.55 0.34
C PRO A 57 -9.91 1.61 1.10
N VAL A 58 -9.89 0.35 0.67
CA VAL A 58 -9.04 -0.70 1.22
C VAL A 58 -8.26 -1.38 0.10
N LEU A 59 -6.95 -1.52 0.27
CA LEU A 59 -6.11 -2.41 -0.51
C LEU A 59 -5.91 -3.72 0.27
N TYR A 60 -6.51 -4.80 -0.22
CA TYR A 60 -6.25 -6.15 0.25
C TYR A 60 -5.01 -6.71 -0.42
N ILE A 61 -4.16 -7.36 0.37
CA ILE A 61 -2.93 -8.01 -0.07
C ILE A 61 -2.97 -9.45 0.43
N GLY A 62 -2.87 -10.40 -0.48
CA GLY A 62 -2.85 -11.81 -0.15
C GLY A 62 -1.63 -12.23 0.66
N LYS A 63 -1.65 -13.46 1.17
CA LYS A 63 -0.56 -13.99 2.01
C LYS A 63 0.79 -13.86 1.29
N LEU A 64 1.77 -13.21 1.91
CA LEU A 64 3.11 -13.12 1.34
C LEU A 64 4.00 -14.25 1.86
N THR A 65 4.76 -14.89 0.96
CA THR A 65 5.85 -15.81 1.32
C THR A 65 7.19 -15.08 1.27
N LEU A 66 8.26 -15.69 1.81
CA LEU A 66 9.60 -15.09 1.95
C LEU A 66 10.19 -14.51 0.66
N THR A 67 9.80 -15.02 -0.50
CA THR A 67 10.33 -14.58 -1.80
C THR A 67 9.33 -13.73 -2.58
N GLN A 68 8.13 -13.50 -2.06
CA GLN A 68 7.06 -12.85 -2.79
C GLN A 68 6.94 -11.37 -2.45
N LEU A 69 6.78 -10.60 -3.51
CA LEU A 69 6.46 -9.19 -3.49
C LEU A 69 5.01 -9.04 -3.97
N ALA A 70 4.16 -8.36 -3.20
CA ALA A 70 2.93 -7.81 -3.73
C ALA A 70 3.20 -6.38 -4.20
N ALA A 71 2.65 -6.02 -5.35
CA ALA A 71 2.74 -4.66 -5.85
C ALA A 71 1.38 -4.24 -6.37
N TRP A 72 0.97 -3.02 -6.03
CA TRP A 72 -0.27 -2.42 -6.49
C TRP A 72 0.00 -0.98 -6.88
N SER A 73 -0.67 -0.51 -7.93
CA SER A 73 -0.72 0.91 -8.26
C SER A 73 -2.13 1.30 -8.62
N GLY A 74 -2.60 2.40 -8.07
CA GLY A 74 -3.95 2.88 -8.33
C GLY A 74 -4.13 4.36 -8.03
N ARG A 75 -5.30 4.84 -8.38
CA ARG A 75 -5.69 6.25 -8.23
C ARG A 75 -6.67 6.38 -7.06
N LEU A 76 -6.41 7.34 -6.16
CA LEU A 76 -7.37 7.76 -5.15
C LEU A 76 -7.83 9.19 -5.44
N GLU A 77 -9.14 9.41 -5.30
CA GLU A 77 -9.77 10.70 -5.57
C GLU A 77 -10.79 11.02 -4.47
N ALA A 78 -10.71 12.22 -3.91
CA ALA A 78 -11.78 12.82 -3.10
C ALA A 78 -11.59 14.33 -3.01
N GLU A 79 -12.70 15.05 -2.88
CA GLU A 79 -12.72 16.50 -2.63
C GLU A 79 -11.87 17.33 -3.63
N GLY A 80 -11.80 16.89 -4.90
CA GLY A 80 -11.01 17.56 -5.95
C GLY A 80 -9.51 17.26 -5.92
N HIS A 81 -9.05 16.41 -4.99
CA HIS A 81 -7.69 15.88 -4.97
C HIS A 81 -7.64 14.52 -5.68
N ALA A 82 -6.62 14.32 -6.50
CA ALA A 82 -6.34 13.05 -7.14
C ALA A 82 -4.85 12.70 -6.97
N PHE A 83 -4.58 11.49 -6.50
CA PHE A 83 -3.22 10.98 -6.34
C PHE A 83 -3.08 9.62 -6.99
N ILE A 84 -1.90 9.36 -7.55
CA ILE A 84 -1.52 8.03 -8.00
C ILE A 84 -0.56 7.47 -6.96
N ILE A 85 -0.96 6.34 -6.39
CA ILE A 85 -0.25 5.67 -5.31
C ILE A 85 0.28 4.37 -5.85
N SER A 86 1.59 4.17 -5.70
CA SER A 86 2.26 2.91 -5.95
C SER A 86 2.70 2.33 -4.62
N ILE A 87 2.29 1.10 -4.33
CA ILE A 87 2.59 0.36 -3.12
C ILE A 87 3.31 -0.93 -3.49
N SER A 88 4.36 -1.23 -2.75
CA SER A 88 5.02 -2.52 -2.77
C SER A 88 5.07 -3.06 -1.35
N VAL A 89 4.70 -4.33 -1.18
CA VAL A 89 4.71 -4.98 0.12
C VAL A 89 5.58 -6.22 0.05
N ARG A 90 6.49 -6.31 1.02
CA ARG A 90 7.34 -7.47 1.25
C ARG A 90 7.07 -8.02 2.64
N ALA A 91 7.08 -9.35 2.78
CA ALA A 91 7.03 -9.99 4.07
C ALA A 91 8.33 -10.71 4.37
N ILE A 92 8.80 -10.58 5.61
CA ILE A 92 9.79 -11.48 6.18
C ILE A 92 9.02 -12.40 7.12
N VAL A 93 8.99 -13.69 6.78
CA VAL A 93 8.30 -14.73 7.54
C VAL A 93 9.35 -15.64 8.18
N THR A 94 9.45 -15.60 9.50
CA THR A 94 10.19 -16.60 10.28
C THR A 94 9.20 -17.55 10.95
N ASP A 95 9.69 -18.60 11.60
CA ASP A 95 8.86 -19.64 12.22
C ASP A 95 7.86 -19.09 13.28
N GLU A 96 8.10 -17.88 13.80
CA GLU A 96 7.30 -17.27 14.87
C GLU A 96 6.73 -15.88 14.52
N VAL A 97 7.24 -15.20 13.48
CA VAL A 97 6.90 -13.79 13.19
C VAL A 97 6.75 -13.55 11.68
N ALA A 98 5.63 -12.95 11.29
CA ALA A 98 5.47 -12.29 9.99
C ALA A 98 5.57 -10.76 10.17
N ILE A 99 6.55 -10.14 9.50
CA ILE A 99 6.73 -8.69 9.45
C ILE A 99 6.48 -8.23 8.01
N HIS A 100 5.46 -7.40 7.80
CA HIS A 100 5.15 -6.84 6.49
C HIS A 100 5.70 -5.43 6.42
N THR A 101 6.62 -5.19 5.48
CA THR A 101 7.08 -3.84 5.16
C THR A 101 6.34 -3.36 3.93
N VAL A 102 5.75 -2.18 4.04
CA VAL A 102 5.04 -1.48 2.97
C VAL A 102 5.90 -0.31 2.55
N ASP A 103 6.38 -0.33 1.31
CA ASP A 103 7.01 0.79 0.64
C ASP A 103 5.97 1.47 -0.25
N TYR A 104 5.90 2.80 -0.24
CA TYR A 104 4.94 3.53 -1.07
C TYR A 104 5.54 4.78 -1.71
N THR A 105 4.95 5.16 -2.85
CA THR A 105 5.23 6.41 -3.55
C THR A 105 3.90 7.03 -3.98
N VAL A 106 3.76 8.33 -3.73
CA VAL A 106 2.60 9.12 -4.12
C VAL A 106 3.05 10.15 -5.13
N THR A 107 2.35 10.18 -6.26
CA THR A 107 2.56 11.15 -7.32
C THR A 107 1.29 11.96 -7.54
N ALA A 108 1.48 13.25 -7.84
CA ALA A 108 0.41 14.08 -8.38
C ALA A 108 0.27 13.83 -9.89
N PRO A 109 -0.97 13.84 -10.43
CA PRO A 109 -1.21 13.77 -11.86
C PRO A 109 -0.60 14.95 -12.63
#